data_AF-Q46056-F1
#
_entry.id   AF-Q46056-F1
#
_cell.length_a   1.000
_cell.length_b   1.000
_cell.length_c   1.000
_cell.angle_alpha   90.00
_cell.angle_beta   90.00
_cell.angle_gamma   90.00
#
_symmetry.space_group_name_H-M   'P 1'
#
loop_
_entity.id
_entity.type
_entity.pdbx_description
1 polymer ?
#
loop_
_entity_poly.entity_id
_entity_poly.type
_entity_poly.pdbx_seq_one_letter_code
_entity_poly.pdbx_strand_id
1 'polypeptide(L)'
;PENYTQTYTDSVYISAKNKYVQPLLVDRQAQPVSNPREVFYAGCWVIAKLNIGAYELDLYKTKGFNCTLTGVQFFKHDERWGASPKSDTSEFKNYGEEEDSDISVSNFASADMEPDVLPWP
;
A
#
# COMPACT_ATOMS: atom_id res chain seq x y z
N PRO A 1 17.15 14.58 4.07
CA PRO A 1 17.43 14.30 5.50
C PRO A 1 18.87 13.80 5.64
N GLU A 2 19.65 14.41 6.53
CA GLU A 2 21.11 14.22 6.63
C GLU A 2 21.53 12.74 6.78
N ASN A 3 20.66 11.91 7.37
CA ASN A 3 20.91 10.49 7.58
C ASN A 3 21.06 9.68 6.27
N TYR A 4 20.39 10.07 5.19
CA TYR A 4 20.44 9.31 3.93
C TYR A 4 21.83 9.35 3.29
N THR A 5 22.51 10.49 3.31
CA THR A 5 23.83 10.67 2.66
C THR A 5 24.90 9.82 3.35
N GLN A 6 24.80 9.64 4.67
CA GLN A 6 25.76 8.85 5.45
C GLN A 6 25.56 7.33 5.25
N THR A 7 24.32 6.86 5.07
CA THR A 7 24.08 5.41 4.89
C THR A 7 24.26 4.90 3.48
N TYR A 8 24.12 5.75 2.45
CA TYR A 8 24.38 5.35 1.06
C TYR A 8 25.86 5.36 0.67
N THR A 9 26.76 5.75 1.59
CA THR A 9 28.19 5.68 1.33
C THR A 9 28.57 4.21 1.12
N ASP A 10 29.19 3.89 -0.02
CA ASP A 10 29.54 2.53 -0.48
C ASP A 10 28.37 1.55 -0.68
N SER A 11 27.12 2.05 -0.77
CA SER A 11 25.93 1.21 -0.96
C SER A 11 25.15 1.58 -2.22
N VAL A 12 24.57 0.58 -2.87
CA VAL A 12 23.61 0.78 -3.97
C VAL A 12 22.20 0.71 -3.42
N TYR A 13 21.32 1.61 -3.88
CA TYR A 13 19.91 1.55 -3.55
C TYR A 13 19.10 0.97 -4.73
N ILE A 14 18.12 0.14 -4.42
CA ILE A 14 17.18 -0.41 -5.39
C ILE A 14 15.78 0.01 -4.98
N SER A 15 15.06 0.69 -5.88
CA SER A 15 13.63 0.95 -5.72
C SER A 15 12.85 -0.20 -6.33
N ALA A 16 12.15 -0.96 -5.49
CA ALA A 16 11.31 -2.06 -5.90
C ALA A 16 9.86 -1.83 -5.45
N LYS A 17 8.90 -2.08 -6.33
CA LYS A 17 7.47 -1.87 -6.05
C LYS A 17 6.61 -2.94 -6.69
N ASN A 18 5.52 -3.30 -6.02
CA ASN A 18 4.47 -4.13 -6.58
C ASN A 18 3.13 -3.44 -6.28
N LYS A 19 2.40 -3.05 -7.34
CA LYS A 19 1.16 -2.29 -7.20
C LYS A 19 -0.06 -3.17 -6.95
N TYR A 20 -0.01 -4.43 -7.39
CA TYR A 20 -1.19 -5.29 -7.47
C TYR A 20 -1.21 -6.35 -6.37
N VAL A 21 -0.03 -6.81 -5.94
CA VAL A 21 0.10 -7.91 -4.97
C VAL A 21 0.96 -7.46 -3.80
N GLN A 22 0.45 -7.68 -2.59
CA GLN A 22 1.21 -7.45 -1.38
C GLN A 22 2.35 -8.48 -1.28
N PRO A 23 3.60 -8.05 -1.04
CA PRO A 23 4.72 -8.97 -0.85
C PRO A 23 4.49 -9.90 0.36
N LEU A 24 4.95 -11.14 0.26
CA LEU A 24 4.94 -12.06 1.40
C LEU A 24 5.96 -11.58 2.45
N LEU A 25 5.50 -11.38 3.68
CA LEU A 25 6.34 -10.90 4.78
C LEU A 25 6.55 -12.03 5.79
N VAL A 26 7.81 -12.41 6.00
CA VAL A 26 8.18 -13.53 6.88
C VAL A 26 9.24 -13.14 7.91
N ASP A 27 9.22 -13.83 9.04
CA ASP A 27 10.24 -13.70 10.09
C ASP A 27 11.54 -14.45 9.74
N ARG A 28 12.49 -14.49 10.69
CA ARG A 28 13.77 -15.19 10.51
C ARG A 28 13.61 -16.69 10.26
N GLN A 29 12.51 -17.28 10.71
CA GLN A 29 12.16 -18.69 10.60
C GLN A 29 11.27 -18.97 9.37
N ALA A 30 11.14 -18.00 8.47
CA ALA A 30 10.30 -18.06 7.27
C ALA A 30 8.81 -18.28 7.56
N GLN A 31 8.34 -17.86 8.75
CA GLN A 31 6.92 -17.88 9.11
C GLN A 31 6.26 -16.54 8.77
N PRO A 32 5.02 -16.54 8.25
CA PRO A 32 4.28 -15.32 7.99
C PRO A 32 4.15 -14.44 9.24
N VAL A 33 4.45 -13.15 9.09
CA VAL A 33 4.35 -12.19 10.19
C VAL A 33 2.92 -11.68 10.34
N SER A 34 2.35 -11.80 11.54
CA SER A 34 0.99 -11.33 11.84
C SER A 34 0.89 -9.80 11.96
N ASN A 35 1.89 -9.14 12.54
CA ASN A 35 1.95 -7.68 12.65
C ASN A 35 3.20 -7.09 11.97
N PRO A 36 3.16 -6.88 10.65
CA PRO A 36 4.34 -6.44 9.91
C PRO A 36 4.87 -5.07 10.34
N ARG A 37 4.03 -4.18 10.86
CA ARG A 37 4.44 -2.81 11.22
C ARG A 37 5.36 -2.74 12.44
N GLU A 38 5.29 -3.72 13.32
CA GLU A 38 6.16 -3.83 14.49
C GLU A 38 7.52 -4.44 14.11
N VAL A 39 7.50 -5.43 13.21
CA VAL A 39 8.69 -6.16 12.79
C VAL A 39 9.51 -5.38 11.77
N PHE A 40 8.86 -4.83 10.74
CA PHE A 40 9.52 -4.16 9.63
C PHE A 40 9.50 -2.64 9.81
N TYR A 41 10.67 -2.02 9.70
CA TYR A 41 10.83 -0.58 9.82
C TYR A 41 12.03 -0.06 9.03
N ALA A 42 12.02 1.23 8.70
CA ALA A 42 13.15 1.86 8.02
C ALA A 42 14.41 1.77 8.87
N GLY A 43 15.47 1.17 8.32
CA GLY A 43 16.72 0.87 9.02
C GLY A 43 16.89 -0.60 9.40
N CYS A 44 15.82 -1.40 9.51
CA CYS A 44 16.00 -2.84 9.73
C CYS A 44 16.62 -3.54 8.51
N TRP A 45 17.32 -4.65 8.76
CA TRP A 45 17.92 -5.45 7.69
C TRP A 45 16.98 -6.58 7.30
N VAL A 46 16.88 -6.80 5.99
CA VAL A 46 15.99 -7.79 5.40
C VAL A 46 16.68 -8.55 4.28
N ILE A 47 16.17 -9.74 3.99
CA ILE A 47 16.43 -10.44 2.73
C ILE A 47 15.22 -10.18 1.83
N ALA A 48 15.44 -9.50 0.70
CA ALA A 48 14.38 -9.14 -0.23
C ALA A 48 14.39 -10.06 -1.46
N LYS A 49 13.21 -10.56 -1.85
CA LYS A 49 13.02 -11.33 -3.08
C LYS A 49 12.51 -10.43 -4.18
N LEU A 50 13.37 -10.15 -5.14
CA LEU A 50 13.11 -9.27 -6.28
C LEU A 50 12.91 -10.09 -7.55
N ASN A 51 11.97 -9.64 -8.39
CA ASN A 51 11.84 -10.08 -9.77
C ASN A 51 12.20 -8.90 -10.68
N ILE A 52 13.17 -9.09 -11.56
CA ILE A 52 13.67 -8.05 -12.46
C ILE A 52 13.10 -8.30 -13.84
N GLY A 53 12.30 -7.35 -14.34
CA GLY A 53 11.69 -7.41 -15.66
C GLY A 53 12.12 -6.24 -16.53
N ALA A 54 12.36 -6.50 -17.81
CA ALA A 54 12.53 -5.42 -18.78
C ALA A 54 11.17 -4.75 -19.06
N TYR A 55 11.18 -3.45 -19.30
CA TYR A 55 10.00 -2.73 -19.77
C TYR A 55 10.37 -1.79 -20.91
N GLU A 56 9.36 -1.53 -21.73
CA GLU A 56 9.34 -0.47 -22.73
C GLU A 56 8.04 0.31 -22.53
N LEU A 57 8.18 1.63 -22.35
CA LEU A 57 7.06 2.55 -22.21
C LEU A 57 6.97 3.36 -23.50
N ASP A 58 6.07 2.94 -24.40
CA ASP A 58 5.91 3.52 -25.73
C ASP A 58 5.58 5.02 -25.68
N LEU A 59 4.70 5.43 -24.76
CA LEU A 59 4.30 6.84 -24.57
C LEU A 59 5.49 7.77 -24.29
N TYR A 60 6.51 7.28 -23.59
CA TYR A 60 7.68 8.07 -23.18
C TYR A 60 8.96 7.61 -23.88
N LYS A 61 8.87 6.69 -24.85
CA LYS A 61 9.98 6.04 -25.55
C LYS A 61 11.12 5.62 -24.62
N THR A 62 10.77 5.16 -23.41
CA THR A 62 11.75 4.84 -22.37
C THR A 62 11.83 3.33 -22.20
N LYS A 63 13.05 2.80 -22.19
CA LYS A 63 13.34 1.38 -21.95
C LYS A 63 14.16 1.24 -20.68
N GLY A 64 13.96 0.17 -19.95
CA GLY A 64 14.74 -0.08 -18.74
C GLY A 64 14.35 -1.37 -18.04
N PHE A 65 14.75 -1.46 -16.78
CA PHE A 65 14.40 -2.58 -15.91
C PHE A 65 13.52 -2.08 -14.76
N ASN A 66 12.46 -2.83 -14.47
CA ASN A 66 11.71 -2.69 -13.25
C ASN A 66 12.16 -3.76 -12.25
N CYS A 67 12.07 -3.43 -10.97
CA CYS A 67 12.26 -4.38 -9.88
C CYS A 67 10.91 -4.53 -9.17
N THR A 68 10.33 -5.73 -9.24
CA THR A 68 9.09 -6.08 -8.56
C THR A 68 9.42 -6.77 -7.24
N LEU A 69 8.89 -6.25 -6.13
CA LEU A 69 9.06 -6.85 -4.81
C LEU A 69 8.03 -7.97 -4.62
N THR A 70 8.50 -9.18 -4.31
CA THR A 70 7.63 -10.37 -4.17
C THR A 70 7.58 -10.91 -2.75
N GLY A 71 8.64 -10.72 -1.97
CA GLY A 71 8.66 -11.10 -0.56
C GLY A 71 9.82 -10.46 0.18
N VAL A 72 9.68 -10.39 1.50
CA VAL A 72 10.66 -9.81 2.41
C VAL A 72 10.74 -10.70 3.65
N GLN A 73 11.97 -11.10 3.98
CA GLN A 73 12.27 -11.83 5.19
C GLN A 73 13.03 -10.93 6.16
N PHE A 74 12.57 -10.87 7.41
CA PHE A 74 13.26 -10.13 8.46
C PHE A 74 14.60 -10.79 8.81
N PHE A 75 15.68 -10.01 8.83
CA PHE A 75 17.03 -10.53 9.09
C PHE A 75 17.63 -10.04 10.41
N LYS A 76 17.69 -8.74 10.68
CA LYS A 76 18.16 -8.22 11.98
C LYS A 76 17.62 -6.81 12.26
N HIS A 77 17.52 -6.48 13.54
CA HIS A 77 17.28 -5.13 13.99
C HIS A 77 18.52 -4.26 13.80
N ASP A 78 18.28 -2.98 13.53
CA ASP A 78 19.28 -1.91 13.53
C ASP A 78 18.61 -0.59 13.92
N GLU A 79 19.36 0.50 13.89
CA GLU A 79 18.89 1.86 14.17
C GLU A 79 17.66 2.20 13.33
N ARG A 80 16.56 2.56 14.00
CA ARG A 80 15.32 2.94 13.33
C ARG A 80 15.46 4.34 12.77
N TRP A 81 15.31 4.45 11.46
CA TRP A 81 15.28 5.74 10.80
C TRP A 81 13.88 6.35 10.95
N GLY A 82 13.84 7.64 11.25
CA GLY A 82 12.60 8.40 11.21
C GLY A 82 12.01 8.36 9.81
N ALA A 83 10.79 7.82 9.69
CA ALA A 83 9.97 8.06 8.50
C ALA A 83 9.47 9.52 8.52
N SER A 84 8.88 9.98 7.40
CA SER A 84 8.24 11.30 7.33
C SER A 84 7.43 11.61 8.60
N PRO A 85 7.44 12.86 9.09
CA PRO A 85 6.75 13.23 10.32
C PRO A 85 5.32 12.70 10.31
N LYS A 86 4.89 12.05 11.40
CA LYS A 86 3.48 11.73 11.59
C LYS A 86 2.73 13.05 11.71
N SER A 87 1.64 13.20 10.97
CA SER A 87 0.73 14.33 11.17
C SER A 87 0.22 14.35 12.61
N ASP A 88 0.16 15.54 13.19
CA ASP A 88 -0.39 15.77 14.51
C ASP A 88 -1.92 15.87 14.46
N THR A 89 -2.61 15.50 15.53
CA THR A 89 -4.08 15.66 15.65
C THR A 89 -4.55 17.10 15.40
N SER A 90 -3.70 18.09 15.68
CA SER A 90 -3.94 19.51 15.41
C SER A 90 -3.96 19.89 13.92
N GLU A 91 -3.43 19.04 13.04
CA GLU A 91 -3.50 19.22 11.58
C GLU A 91 -4.86 18.81 11.00
N PHE A 92 -5.68 18.11 11.78
CA PHE A 92 -7.01 17.64 11.38
C PHE A 92 -8.10 18.56 11.92
N LYS A 93 -9.10 18.85 11.08
CA LYS A 93 -10.33 19.52 11.53
C LYS A 93 -11.23 18.50 12.22
N ASN A 94 -11.80 18.88 13.37
CA ASN A 94 -12.81 18.09 14.07
C ASN A 94 -14.19 18.36 13.45
N TYR A 95 -14.81 17.33 12.90
CA TYR A 95 -16.12 17.42 12.24
C TYR A 95 -17.31 16.97 13.10
N GLY A 96 -17.08 16.53 14.36
CA GLY A 96 -18.15 16.13 15.27
C GLY A 96 -18.98 14.94 14.78
N GLU A 97 -20.06 14.61 15.51
CA GLU A 97 -21.08 13.66 15.06
C GLU A 97 -21.95 14.38 14.02
N GLU A 98 -22.06 13.82 12.82
CA GLU A 98 -23.09 14.22 11.87
C GLU A 98 -24.44 13.83 12.49
N GLU A 99 -25.23 14.82 12.92
CA GLU A 99 -26.63 14.58 13.24
C GLU A 99 -27.29 14.04 11.98
N ASP A 100 -27.54 12.72 11.94
CA ASP A 100 -28.38 12.05 10.95
C ASP A 100 -29.75 12.72 10.98
N SER A 101 -29.90 13.78 10.18
CA SER A 101 -31.19 14.39 9.93
C SER A 101 -32.05 13.36 9.22
N ASP A 102 -32.96 12.74 9.98
CA ASP A 102 -33.96 11.76 9.55
C ASP A 102 -34.50 12.06 8.15
N ILE A 103 -33.89 11.45 7.12
CA ILE A 103 -34.51 11.32 5.80
C ILE A 103 -35.61 10.28 5.98
N SER A 104 -36.82 10.79 6.19
CA SER A 104 -38.04 9.99 6.14
C SER A 104 -38.10 9.28 4.80
N VAL A 105 -37.89 7.96 4.81
CA VAL A 105 -38.14 7.07 3.67
C VAL A 105 -39.64 7.06 3.41
N SER A 106 -40.11 8.00 2.59
CA SER A 106 -41.50 8.04 2.13
C SER A 106 -41.71 6.98 1.06
N ASN A 107 -42.36 5.88 1.45
CA ASN A 107 -43.16 4.95 0.65
C ASN A 107 -42.76 4.80 -0.83
N PHE A 108 -41.81 3.92 -1.12
CA PHE A 108 -41.72 3.25 -2.43
C PHE A 108 -42.32 1.83 -2.30
N ALA A 109 -43.61 1.75 -2.00
CA ALA A 109 -44.33 0.50 -2.03
C ALA A 109 -45.75 0.73 -2.57
N SER A 110 -46.05 -0.01 -3.63
CA SER A 110 -47.37 -0.30 -4.19
C SER A 110 -47.94 0.70 -5.21
N ALA A 111 -47.68 0.43 -6.49
CA ALA A 111 -48.69 0.50 -7.54
C ALA A 111 -48.32 -0.48 -8.67
N ASP A 112 -49.05 -1.60 -8.66
CA ASP A 112 -49.55 -2.36 -9.81
C ASP A 112 -48.60 -3.10 -10.76
N MET A 113 -48.71 -4.42 -10.67
CA MET A 113 -48.35 -5.43 -11.65
C MET A 113 -49.12 -5.17 -12.96
N GLU A 114 -48.42 -4.88 -14.05
CA GLU A 114 -48.93 -5.12 -15.41
C GLU A 114 -48.06 -6.19 -16.08
N PRO A 115 -48.66 -7.29 -16.59
CA PRO A 115 -47.92 -8.35 -17.25
C PRO A 115 -47.63 -7.98 -18.72
N ASP A 116 -46.54 -8.54 -19.23
CA ASP A 116 -46.14 -8.61 -20.63
C ASP A 116 -45.57 -7.33 -21.26
N VAL A 117 -44.23 -7.28 -21.41
CA VAL A 117 -43.52 -7.32 -22.71
C VAL A 117 -42.00 -7.47 -22.45
N LEU A 118 -41.42 -8.61 -22.84
CA LEU A 118 -40.01 -8.74 -23.26
C LEU A 118 -40.01 -8.86 -24.81
N PRO A 119 -38.91 -8.64 -25.57
CA PRO A 119 -37.50 -8.52 -25.15
C PRO A 119 -36.65 -7.40 -25.82
N TRP A 120 -35.57 -7.07 -25.14
CA TRP A 120 -34.22 -6.62 -25.54
C TRP A 120 -33.84 -6.56 -27.04
N PRO A 121 -33.01 -5.58 -27.42
CA PRO A 121 -31.81 -5.75 -28.24
C PRO A 121 -30.52 -5.79 -27.41
#